data_AF-A0A8D5FMD1-F1
#
_entry.id   AF-A0A8D5FMD1-F1
#
_cell.length_a   1.000
_cell.length_b   1.000
_cell.length_c   1.000
_cell.angle_alpha   90.00
_cell.angle_beta   90.00
_cell.angle_gamma   90.00
#
_symmetry.space_group_name_H-M   'P 1'
#
loop_
_entity.id
_entity.type
_entity.pdbx_description
1 polymer ?
#
loop_
_entity_poly.entity_id
_entity_poly.type
_entity_poly.pdbx_seq_one_letter_code
_entity_poly.pdbx_strand_id
1 'polypeptide(L)'
;MKPGFLLFDEKGNTIARGKDLKKLLEEKIIRPVNSSKIPTDPQITALIKSWEEKEFTTWDFSDLPKALPLYTTSGDGLGFLFPFLYFVKEKGVIKIKFERNKITAQEKNRTGMLHLYRLQFPGQYRSVKKMCTTTLSGPSVLSFFSHVKNRQEVVKVVLDFIMRSLFDNPDGEIESQTVFREKVARIQEEGFYQAGGAICNELLNLLRIRKEVMDTIDKTFPAGKGKNSFQKEKNLFFTRLLDDIFSPSFLLTATNKEIQDRKRYLQSLKIRVERFSINPAKDDAKEKQIHPHIINMQQLETREKELSGEGKKLLEEYQRMVAEFRISVFSPEIKTAMVVSEKRLRHLWREISQTC
;
A
#
# COMPACT_ATOMS: atom_id res chain seq x y z
N MET A 1 29.25 27.58 16.21
CA MET A 1 28.43 28.38 15.28
C MET A 1 27.32 27.49 14.71
N LYS A 2 26.06 27.93 14.71
CA LYS A 2 25.01 27.21 13.96
C LYS A 2 25.09 27.64 12.49
N PRO A 3 25.09 26.71 11.51
CA PRO A 3 25.12 27.07 10.10
C PRO A 3 23.87 27.87 9.71
N GLY A 4 24.03 28.85 8.83
CA GLY A 4 22.92 29.59 8.22
C GLY A 4 22.43 28.88 6.97
N PHE A 5 21.13 28.91 6.72
CA PHE A 5 20.48 28.36 5.55
C PHE A 5 20.13 29.48 4.56
N LEU A 6 20.38 29.22 3.29
CA LEU A 6 19.99 30.05 2.14
C LEU A 6 19.10 29.20 1.24
N LEU A 7 17.95 29.74 0.86
CA LEU A 7 17.01 29.10 -0.06
C LEU A 7 17.05 29.84 -1.39
N PHE A 8 17.16 29.10 -2.50
CA PHE A 8 17.22 29.66 -3.84
C PHE A 8 16.00 29.27 -4.69
N ASP A 9 15.66 30.10 -5.67
CA ASP A 9 14.68 29.76 -6.71
C ASP A 9 15.31 28.94 -7.84
N GLU A 10 14.50 28.52 -8.80
CA GLU A 10 14.94 27.76 -9.99
C GLU A 10 15.94 28.48 -10.88
N LYS A 11 16.10 29.79 -10.71
CA LYS A 11 17.04 30.65 -11.44
C LYS A 11 18.28 31.00 -10.61
N GLY A 12 18.41 30.45 -9.40
CA GLY A 12 19.53 30.71 -8.49
C GLY A 12 19.40 32.00 -7.68
N ASN A 13 18.25 32.67 -7.69
CA ASN A 13 18.04 33.86 -6.87
C ASN A 13 17.71 33.46 -5.43
N THR A 14 18.25 34.17 -4.44
CA THR A 14 17.92 33.93 -3.04
C THR A 14 16.47 34.28 -2.74
N ILE A 15 15.67 33.29 -2.34
CA ILE A 15 14.28 33.44 -1.90
C ILE A 15 14.23 33.79 -0.41
N ALA A 16 15.06 33.13 0.41
CA ALA A 16 15.00 33.27 1.87
C ALA A 16 16.35 32.96 2.52
N ARG A 17 16.60 33.53 3.71
CA ARG A 17 17.79 33.30 4.52
C ARG A 17 17.43 33.23 6.00
N GLY A 18 18.00 32.29 6.74
CA GLY A 18 17.71 32.13 8.16
C GLY A 18 18.67 31.17 8.86
N LYS A 19 18.55 31.07 10.19
CA LYS A 19 19.37 30.16 11.01
C LYS A 19 18.62 28.89 11.43
N ASP A 20 17.35 28.79 11.05
CA ASP A 20 16.46 27.68 11.35
C ASP A 20 15.74 27.26 10.06
N LEU A 21 16.10 26.10 9.53
CA LEU A 21 15.53 25.56 8.30
C LEU A 21 14.03 25.27 8.43
N LYS A 22 13.58 24.80 9.61
CA LYS A 22 12.19 24.42 9.82
C LYS A 22 11.30 25.66 9.76
N LYS A 23 11.72 26.74 10.42
CA LYS A 23 11.04 28.04 10.38
C LYS A 23 10.98 28.62 8.96
N LEU A 24 12.07 28.53 8.20
CA LEU A 24 12.12 28.98 6.80
C LEU A 24 11.15 28.23 5.88
N LEU A 25 10.97 26.92 6.11
CA LEU A 25 10.07 26.08 5.31
C LEU A 25 8.59 26.30 5.70
N GLU A 26 8.30 26.62 6.97
CA GLU A 26 6.95 26.85 7.51
C GLU A 26 6.35 28.21 7.13
N GLU A 27 7.18 29.23 6.88
CA GLU A 27 6.75 30.62 6.58
C GLU A 27 5.98 30.80 5.25
N LYS A 28 5.61 29.71 4.53
CA LYS A 28 4.85 29.73 3.25
C LYS A 28 5.46 30.63 2.16
N ILE A 29 6.74 30.99 2.27
CA ILE A 29 7.49 31.75 1.25
C ILE A 29 7.76 30.86 0.01
N ILE A 30 7.70 29.54 0.19
CA ILE A 30 8.08 28.55 -0.81
C ILE A 30 6.84 28.13 -1.60
N ARG A 31 6.72 28.65 -2.83
CA ARG A 31 5.79 28.09 -3.82
C ARG A 31 6.37 26.78 -4.34
N PRO A 32 5.60 25.69 -4.47
CA PRO A 32 6.06 24.52 -5.20
C PRO A 32 6.31 24.95 -6.65
N VAL A 33 7.57 24.91 -7.08
CA VAL A 33 7.91 25.29 -8.44
C VAL A 33 7.77 24.08 -9.35
N ASN A 34 7.11 24.27 -10.50
CA ASN A 34 7.00 23.26 -11.55
C ASN A 34 8.35 23.13 -12.26
N SER A 35 9.14 22.14 -11.84
CA SER A 35 10.57 22.03 -12.11
C SER A 35 10.95 21.36 -13.43
N SER A 36 10.34 21.74 -14.54
CA SER A 36 10.74 21.21 -15.85
C SER A 36 11.99 21.90 -16.45
N LYS A 37 12.54 22.96 -15.83
CA LYS A 37 13.65 23.74 -16.40
C LYS A 37 14.61 24.38 -15.37
N ILE A 38 15.16 23.62 -14.44
CA ILE A 38 16.26 24.13 -13.59
C ILE A 38 17.61 23.81 -14.27
N PRO A 39 18.50 24.80 -14.51
CA PRO A 39 19.82 24.57 -15.09
C PRO A 39 20.63 23.65 -14.17
N THR A 40 21.11 22.55 -14.72
CA THR A 40 21.88 21.53 -14.01
C THR A 40 23.31 21.53 -14.52
N ASP A 41 24.26 21.21 -13.63
CA ASP A 41 25.65 20.92 -13.99
C ASP A 41 25.71 20.07 -15.28
N PRO A 42 26.46 20.49 -16.31
CA PRO A 42 26.60 19.74 -17.56
C PRO A 42 27.02 18.27 -17.36
N GLN A 43 27.85 17.97 -16.35
CA GLN A 43 28.28 16.60 -16.06
C GLN A 43 27.13 15.74 -15.54
N ILE A 44 26.32 16.27 -14.61
CA ILE A 44 25.13 15.58 -14.09
C ILE A 44 24.08 15.41 -15.19
N THR A 45 23.91 16.42 -16.04
CA THR A 45 22.99 16.36 -17.19
C THR A 45 23.41 15.26 -18.17
N ALA A 46 24.71 15.17 -18.49
CA ALA A 46 25.24 14.11 -19.34
C ALA A 46 25.08 12.72 -18.71
N LEU A 47 25.31 12.58 -17.40
CA LEU A 47 25.11 11.34 -16.67
C LEU A 47 23.65 10.88 -16.71
N ILE A 48 22.70 11.79 -16.43
CA ILE A 48 21.25 11.51 -16.51
C ILE A 48 20.89 10.99 -17.90
N LYS A 49 21.28 11.72 -18.95
CA LYS A 49 20.99 11.36 -20.34
C LYS A 49 21.54 9.98 -20.69
N SER A 50 22.76 9.66 -20.25
CA SER A 50 23.39 8.35 -20.49
C SER A 50 22.63 7.18 -19.87
N TRP A 51 21.88 7.40 -18.79
CA TRP A 51 21.03 6.38 -18.16
C TRP A 51 19.64 6.31 -18.80
N GLU A 52 19.04 7.44 -19.18
CA GLU A 52 17.70 7.49 -19.79
C GLU A 52 17.64 6.89 -21.19
N GLU A 53 18.77 6.85 -21.90
CA GLU A 53 18.89 6.25 -23.23
C GLU A 53 19.01 4.71 -23.19
N LYS A 54 19.48 4.14 -22.08
CA LYS A 54 19.65 2.69 -21.93
C LYS A 54 18.31 1.96 -21.72
N GLU A 55 18.25 0.72 -22.19
CA GLU A 55 17.10 -0.16 -22.07
C GLU A 55 17.54 -1.49 -21.46
N PHE A 56 16.81 -1.95 -20.44
CA PHE A 56 17.22 -3.07 -19.61
C PHE A 56 16.14 -4.15 -19.59
N THR A 57 16.56 -5.41 -19.65
CA THR A 57 15.69 -6.58 -19.44
C THR A 57 16.15 -7.46 -18.28
N THR A 58 17.34 -7.19 -17.77
CA THR A 58 17.96 -7.84 -16.60
C THR A 58 18.55 -6.77 -15.68
N TRP A 59 19.14 -7.17 -14.55
CA TRP A 59 19.83 -6.23 -13.66
C TRP A 59 21.27 -6.01 -14.14
N ASP A 60 21.52 -4.87 -14.78
CA ASP A 60 22.77 -4.49 -15.45
C ASP A 60 23.08 -2.98 -15.30
N PHE A 61 22.73 -2.41 -14.15
CA PHE A 61 22.93 -1.01 -13.80
C PHE A 61 23.61 -0.85 -12.43
N SER A 62 24.69 -1.61 -12.18
CA SER A 62 25.46 -1.59 -10.92
C SER A 62 25.94 -0.21 -10.50
N ASP A 63 26.29 0.60 -11.49
CA ASP A 63 26.92 1.90 -11.27
C ASP A 63 25.88 3.02 -11.10
N LEU A 64 24.59 2.67 -11.00
CA LEU A 64 23.52 3.64 -10.78
C LEU A 64 23.57 4.19 -9.35
N PRO A 65 23.80 5.50 -9.15
CA PRO A 65 23.84 6.09 -7.83
C PRO A 65 22.44 6.13 -7.18
N LYS A 66 22.38 5.93 -5.85
CA LYS A 66 21.12 5.98 -5.08
C LYS A 66 20.44 7.36 -5.08
N ALA A 67 21.23 8.41 -5.21
CA ALA A 67 20.77 9.79 -5.37
C ALA A 67 21.83 10.58 -6.13
N LEU A 68 21.38 11.48 -7.00
CA LEU A 68 22.23 12.41 -7.73
C LEU A 68 22.09 13.80 -7.12
N PRO A 69 23.15 14.37 -6.50
CA PRO A 69 23.11 15.75 -6.06
C PRO A 69 23.01 16.69 -7.27
N LEU A 70 22.18 17.71 -7.15
CA LEU A 70 22.06 18.79 -8.12
C LEU A 70 22.77 20.02 -7.60
N TYR A 71 23.50 20.69 -8.49
CA TYR A 71 24.19 21.95 -8.21
C TYR A 71 23.78 23.02 -9.21
N THR A 72 23.84 24.30 -8.80
CA THR A 72 23.80 25.45 -9.71
C THR A 72 25.09 25.47 -10.55
N THR A 73 25.09 26.27 -11.62
CA THR A 73 26.33 26.56 -12.38
C THR A 73 27.42 27.23 -11.52
N SER A 74 27.02 27.84 -10.40
CA SER A 74 27.92 28.48 -9.43
C SER A 74 28.45 27.50 -8.36
N GLY A 75 28.01 26.23 -8.38
CA GLY A 75 28.43 25.18 -7.45
C GLY A 75 27.56 25.04 -6.18
N ASP A 76 26.49 25.81 -6.05
CA ASP A 76 25.59 25.75 -4.89
C ASP A 76 24.62 24.56 -4.98
N GLY A 77 24.37 23.87 -3.86
CA GLY A 77 23.46 22.72 -3.83
C GLY A 77 21.99 23.09 -4.06
N LEU A 78 21.34 22.46 -5.05
CA LEU A 78 19.93 22.64 -5.41
C LEU A 78 19.01 21.51 -4.92
N GLY A 79 19.57 20.38 -4.48
CA GLY A 79 18.82 19.23 -3.99
C GLY A 79 19.29 17.92 -4.60
N PHE A 80 18.39 16.94 -4.71
CA PHE A 80 18.70 15.61 -5.21
C PHE A 80 17.69 15.15 -6.26
N LEU A 81 18.16 14.31 -7.18
CA LEU A 81 17.35 13.45 -8.01
C LEU A 81 17.49 12.01 -7.53
N PHE A 82 16.38 11.29 -7.48
CA PHE A 82 16.32 9.89 -7.11
C PHE A 82 15.99 9.08 -8.36
N PRO A 83 16.81 8.07 -8.70
CA PRO A 83 16.51 7.22 -9.84
C PRO A 83 15.26 6.37 -9.56
N PHE A 84 14.51 6.10 -10.61
CA PHE A 84 13.47 5.10 -10.59
C PHE A 84 13.43 4.26 -11.86
N LEU A 85 13.00 3.01 -11.71
CA LEU A 85 12.78 2.08 -12.80
C LEU A 85 11.41 2.33 -13.45
N TYR A 86 11.42 2.66 -14.74
CA TYR A 86 10.23 2.91 -15.56
C TYR A 86 10.05 1.80 -16.58
N PHE A 87 8.93 1.08 -16.53
CA PHE A 87 8.62 0.05 -17.51
C PHE A 87 8.00 0.65 -18.78
N VAL A 88 8.65 0.44 -19.92
CA VAL A 88 8.16 0.81 -21.25
C VAL A 88 7.38 -0.36 -21.81
N LYS A 89 6.05 -0.31 -21.67
CA LYS A 89 5.14 -1.43 -21.94
C LYS A 89 5.21 -1.93 -23.39
N GLU A 90 5.36 -1.03 -24.34
CA GLU A 90 5.36 -1.30 -25.78
C GLU A 90 6.59 -2.12 -26.20
N LYS A 91 7.73 -1.84 -25.57
CA LYS A 91 9.00 -2.52 -25.83
C LYS A 91 9.27 -3.69 -24.89
N GLY A 92 8.61 -3.73 -23.73
CA GLY A 92 8.86 -4.74 -22.71
C GLY A 92 10.21 -4.58 -22.01
N VAL A 93 10.69 -3.34 -21.86
CA VAL A 93 12.01 -3.03 -21.24
C VAL A 93 11.85 -2.07 -20.06
N ILE A 94 12.84 -2.05 -19.18
CA ILE A 94 13.00 -1.06 -18.12
C ILE A 94 13.90 0.06 -18.62
N LYS A 95 13.53 1.31 -18.34
CA LYS A 95 14.39 2.48 -18.44
C LYS A 95 14.62 3.07 -17.06
N ILE A 96 15.76 3.71 -16.86
CA ILE A 96 16.01 4.51 -15.65
C ILE A 96 15.56 5.94 -15.95
N LYS A 97 14.80 6.51 -15.02
CA LYS A 97 14.38 7.91 -15.01
C LYS A 97 14.65 8.51 -13.64
N PHE A 98 14.47 9.81 -13.50
CA PHE A 98 14.79 10.52 -12.27
C PHE A 98 13.62 11.35 -11.76
N GLU A 99 13.49 11.43 -10.43
CA GLU A 99 12.42 12.15 -9.74
C GLU A 99 12.99 12.98 -8.59
N ARG A 100 12.46 14.18 -8.34
CA ARG A 100 12.93 15.03 -7.22
C ARG A 100 12.40 14.56 -5.87
N ASN A 101 11.17 14.06 -5.86
CA ASN A 101 10.55 13.56 -4.65
C ASN A 101 10.94 12.09 -4.41
N LYS A 102 11.67 11.83 -3.31
CA LYS A 102 12.12 10.48 -2.94
C LYS A 102 10.96 9.50 -2.78
N ILE A 103 9.84 9.92 -2.19
CA ILE A 103 8.67 9.07 -1.95
C ILE A 103 8.04 8.66 -3.29
N THR A 104 7.87 9.61 -4.21
CA THR A 104 7.37 9.32 -5.56
C THR A 104 8.31 8.39 -6.34
N ALA A 105 9.64 8.58 -6.20
CA ALA A 105 10.62 7.67 -6.78
C ALA A 105 10.47 6.24 -6.22
N GLN A 106 10.29 6.12 -4.90
CA GLN A 106 10.10 4.84 -4.21
C GLN A 106 8.83 4.13 -4.67
N GLU A 107 7.69 4.83 -4.78
CA GLU A 107 6.44 4.27 -5.31
C GLU A 107 6.60 3.74 -6.74
N LYS A 108 7.29 4.51 -7.60
CA LYS A 108 7.60 4.09 -8.98
C LYS A 108 8.53 2.88 -8.99
N ASN A 109 9.54 2.84 -8.12
CA ASN A 109 10.47 1.74 -7.98
C ASN A 109 9.82 0.44 -7.51
N ARG A 110 8.84 0.49 -6.61
CA ARG A 110 8.05 -0.70 -6.24
C ARG A 110 7.47 -1.35 -7.49
N THR A 111 6.86 -0.57 -8.38
CA THR A 111 6.28 -1.10 -9.62
C THR A 111 7.36 -1.50 -10.65
N GLY A 112 8.40 -0.68 -10.81
CA GLY A 112 9.48 -0.93 -11.76
C GLY A 112 10.27 -2.19 -11.45
N MET A 113 10.59 -2.44 -10.17
CA MET A 113 11.24 -3.68 -9.72
C MET A 113 10.39 -4.91 -10.02
N LEU A 114 9.07 -4.87 -9.77
CA LEU A 114 8.18 -5.98 -10.12
C LEU A 114 8.18 -6.27 -11.63
N HIS A 115 8.23 -5.23 -12.47
CA HIS A 115 8.37 -5.42 -13.91
C HIS A 115 9.72 -6.04 -14.29
N LEU A 116 10.81 -5.61 -13.66
CA LEU A 116 12.13 -6.21 -13.89
C LEU A 116 12.16 -7.69 -13.49
N TYR A 117 11.60 -8.05 -12.32
CA TYR A 117 11.44 -9.44 -11.90
C TYR A 117 10.59 -10.25 -12.89
N ARG A 118 9.47 -9.69 -13.34
CA ARG A 118 8.60 -10.34 -14.33
C ARG A 118 9.35 -10.71 -15.62
N LEU A 119 10.29 -9.87 -16.07
CA LEU A 119 11.08 -10.14 -17.29
C LEU A 119 11.97 -11.38 -17.16
N GLN A 120 12.25 -11.85 -15.93
CA GLN A 120 13.00 -13.08 -15.69
C GLN A 120 12.14 -14.36 -15.83
N PHE A 121 10.81 -14.22 -15.88
CA PHE A 121 9.86 -15.34 -15.91
C PHE A 121 8.80 -15.23 -17.04
N PRO A 122 9.17 -14.93 -18.30
CA PRO A 122 8.21 -14.54 -19.33
C PRO A 122 7.21 -15.66 -19.72
N GLY A 123 7.66 -16.92 -19.71
CA GLY A 123 6.80 -18.08 -19.98
C GLY A 123 5.87 -18.39 -18.81
N GLN A 124 6.43 -18.48 -17.60
CA GLN A 124 5.66 -18.82 -16.41
C GLN A 124 4.64 -17.71 -16.05
N TYR A 125 5.01 -16.43 -16.20
CA TYR A 125 4.08 -15.31 -16.06
C TYR A 125 2.89 -15.41 -17.02
N ARG A 126 3.12 -15.78 -18.29
CA ARG A 126 2.03 -16.00 -19.26
C ARG A 126 1.11 -17.15 -18.83
N SER A 127 1.68 -18.23 -18.30
CA SER A 127 0.91 -19.37 -17.78
C SER A 127 0.07 -18.99 -16.55
N VAL A 128 0.62 -18.25 -15.58
CA VAL A 128 -0.12 -17.74 -14.42
C VAL A 128 -1.23 -16.78 -14.87
N LYS A 129 -0.95 -15.87 -15.81
CA LYS A 129 -1.98 -14.99 -16.38
C LYS A 129 -3.13 -15.78 -17.02
N LYS A 130 -2.83 -16.84 -17.78
CA LYS A 130 -3.85 -17.71 -18.39
C LYS A 130 -4.69 -18.41 -17.31
N MET A 131 -4.03 -18.98 -16.29
CA MET A 131 -4.70 -19.59 -15.14
C MET A 131 -5.63 -18.58 -14.45
N CYS A 132 -5.15 -17.39 -14.08
CA CYS A 132 -5.99 -16.35 -13.47
C CYS A 132 -7.19 -15.96 -14.35
N THR A 133 -7.01 -15.87 -15.66
CA THR A 133 -8.11 -15.52 -16.59
C THR A 133 -9.25 -16.54 -16.55
N THR A 134 -8.93 -17.83 -16.38
CA THR A 134 -9.90 -18.90 -16.25
C THR A 134 -10.51 -18.92 -14.84
N THR A 135 -9.68 -18.88 -13.79
CA THR A 135 -10.14 -19.08 -12.41
C THR A 135 -10.91 -17.87 -11.85
N LEU A 136 -10.61 -16.65 -12.30
CA LEU A 136 -11.25 -15.41 -11.84
C LEU A 136 -12.60 -15.12 -12.52
N SER A 137 -13.34 -16.16 -12.90
CA SER A 137 -14.66 -16.08 -13.54
C SER A 137 -15.82 -16.45 -12.62
N GLY A 138 -15.53 -16.94 -11.41
CA GLY A 138 -16.54 -17.40 -10.46
C GLY A 138 -17.39 -16.27 -9.85
N PRO A 139 -18.60 -16.56 -9.35
CA PRO A 139 -19.53 -15.56 -8.81
C PRO A 139 -18.96 -14.71 -7.67
N SER A 140 -18.17 -15.32 -6.76
CA SER A 140 -17.56 -14.59 -5.64
C SER A 140 -16.57 -13.51 -6.12
N VAL A 141 -15.87 -13.76 -7.23
CA VAL A 141 -14.94 -12.79 -7.84
C VAL A 141 -15.73 -11.67 -8.50
N LEU A 142 -16.74 -12.02 -9.31
CA LEU A 142 -17.56 -11.03 -10.03
C LEU A 142 -18.32 -10.10 -9.06
N SER A 143 -18.85 -10.65 -7.97
CA SER A 143 -19.53 -9.85 -6.93
C SER A 143 -18.57 -8.90 -6.23
N PHE A 144 -17.33 -9.33 -5.95
CA PHE A 144 -16.34 -8.51 -5.27
C PHE A 144 -15.78 -7.39 -6.16
N PHE A 145 -15.55 -7.68 -7.44
CA PHE A 145 -15.05 -6.71 -8.43
C PHE A 145 -16.17 -6.09 -9.27
N SER A 146 -17.37 -5.94 -8.73
CA SER A 146 -18.55 -5.46 -9.47
C SER A 146 -18.37 -4.08 -10.11
N HIS A 147 -17.49 -3.23 -9.54
CA HIS A 147 -17.18 -1.89 -10.05
C HIS A 147 -16.03 -1.85 -11.06
N VAL A 148 -15.37 -2.99 -11.33
CA VAL A 148 -14.25 -3.06 -12.28
C VAL A 148 -14.82 -3.20 -13.69
N LYS A 149 -14.26 -2.44 -14.65
CA LYS A 149 -14.85 -2.28 -15.99
C LYS A 149 -14.92 -3.60 -16.76
N ASN A 150 -13.92 -4.46 -16.60
CA ASN A 150 -13.85 -5.73 -17.32
C ASN A 150 -12.93 -6.73 -16.60
N ARG A 151 -13.05 -8.00 -17.00
CA ARG A 151 -12.25 -9.11 -16.45
C ARG A 151 -10.73 -8.92 -16.63
N GLN A 152 -10.27 -8.24 -17.67
CA GLN A 152 -8.84 -8.05 -17.90
C GLN A 152 -8.21 -7.16 -16.82
N GLU A 153 -8.94 -6.15 -16.35
CA GLU A 153 -8.52 -5.31 -15.23
C GLU A 153 -8.46 -6.12 -13.92
N VAL A 154 -9.44 -6.98 -13.66
CA VAL A 154 -9.42 -7.89 -12.49
C VAL A 154 -8.19 -8.80 -12.54
N VAL A 155 -7.94 -9.45 -13.68
CA VAL A 155 -6.76 -10.31 -13.88
C VAL A 155 -5.46 -9.51 -13.67
N LYS A 156 -5.40 -8.27 -14.14
CA LYS A 156 -4.24 -7.40 -13.92
C LYS A 156 -4.02 -7.11 -12.44
N VAL A 157 -5.05 -6.69 -11.70
CA VAL A 157 -4.95 -6.41 -10.25
C VAL A 157 -4.46 -7.63 -9.48
N VAL A 158 -4.99 -8.81 -9.80
CA VAL A 158 -4.57 -10.07 -9.16
C VAL A 158 -3.13 -10.45 -9.54
N LEU A 159 -2.71 -10.27 -10.79
CA LEU A 159 -1.32 -10.50 -11.19
C LEU A 159 -0.35 -9.55 -10.50
N ASP A 160 -0.71 -8.26 -10.40
CA ASP A 160 0.11 -7.28 -9.70
C ASP A 160 0.23 -7.65 -8.20
N PHE A 161 -0.86 -8.16 -7.59
CA PHE A 161 -0.86 -8.67 -6.21
C PHE A 161 0.02 -9.93 -6.05
N ILE A 162 -0.04 -10.87 -6.99
CA ILE A 162 0.84 -12.05 -7.02
C ILE A 162 2.30 -11.61 -7.12
N MET A 163 2.62 -10.66 -8.00
CA MET A 163 3.99 -10.16 -8.16
C MET A 163 4.50 -9.50 -6.88
N ARG A 164 3.70 -8.63 -6.23
CA ARG A 164 4.04 -8.04 -4.92
C ARG A 164 4.28 -9.09 -3.84
N SER A 165 3.49 -10.16 -3.88
CA SER A 165 3.57 -11.27 -2.92
C SER A 165 4.80 -12.14 -3.11
N LEU A 166 5.23 -12.36 -4.36
CA LEU A 166 6.44 -13.12 -4.68
C LEU A 166 7.72 -12.31 -4.46
N PHE A 167 7.68 -11.00 -4.74
CA PHE A 167 8.83 -10.10 -4.72
C PHE A 167 8.53 -8.86 -3.88
N ASP A 168 8.53 -9.04 -2.55
CA ASP A 168 8.32 -7.94 -1.60
C ASP A 168 9.42 -6.87 -1.73
N ASN A 169 9.05 -5.59 -1.73
CA ASN A 169 9.98 -4.44 -1.72
C ASN A 169 9.33 -3.29 -0.93
N PRO A 170 9.28 -3.40 0.41
CA PRO A 170 8.53 -2.48 1.24
C PRO A 170 9.13 -1.06 1.22
N ASP A 171 10.45 -0.94 1.14
CA ASP A 171 11.15 0.35 1.16
C ASP A 171 11.08 1.10 -0.19
N GLY A 172 10.73 0.38 -1.27
CA GLY A 172 10.67 0.94 -2.62
C GLY A 172 12.03 1.42 -3.14
N GLU A 173 13.14 0.94 -2.59
CA GLU A 173 14.46 1.21 -3.16
C GLU A 173 14.71 0.34 -4.40
N ILE A 174 15.65 0.77 -5.24
CA ILE A 174 16.23 -0.11 -6.27
C ILE A 174 17.16 -1.08 -5.53
N GLU A 175 16.80 -2.35 -5.55
CA GLU A 175 17.52 -3.39 -4.80
C GLU A 175 18.89 -3.66 -5.42
N SER A 176 19.83 -4.12 -4.59
CA SER A 176 21.17 -4.50 -5.06
C SER A 176 21.11 -5.72 -5.97
N GLN A 177 22.16 -5.92 -6.77
CA GLN A 177 22.25 -7.08 -7.67
C GLN A 177 22.15 -8.40 -6.91
N THR A 178 22.78 -8.47 -5.74
CA THR A 178 22.78 -9.66 -4.89
C THR A 178 21.37 -10.02 -4.46
N VAL A 179 20.64 -9.06 -3.88
CA VAL A 179 19.24 -9.26 -3.45
C VAL A 179 18.35 -9.64 -4.63
N PHE A 180 18.53 -8.98 -5.78
CA PHE A 180 17.79 -9.31 -7.00
C PHE A 180 18.02 -10.76 -7.44
N ARG A 181 19.29 -11.19 -7.53
CA ARG A 181 19.66 -12.54 -7.95
C ARG A 181 19.17 -13.60 -6.96
N GLU A 182 19.29 -13.35 -5.66
CA GLU A 182 18.80 -14.25 -4.60
C GLU A 182 17.28 -14.45 -4.71
N LYS A 183 16.51 -13.37 -4.89
CA LYS A 183 15.05 -13.47 -5.06
C LYS A 183 14.66 -14.20 -6.33
N VAL A 184 15.34 -13.96 -7.44
CA VAL A 184 15.10 -14.68 -8.69
C VAL A 184 15.41 -16.17 -8.53
N ALA A 185 16.56 -16.52 -7.96
CA ALA A 185 16.97 -17.91 -7.74
C ALA A 185 15.99 -18.64 -6.83
N ARG A 186 15.58 -18.02 -5.71
CA ARG A 186 14.57 -18.58 -4.80
C ARG A 186 13.25 -18.91 -5.53
N ILE A 187 12.72 -17.98 -6.33
CA ILE A 187 11.47 -18.20 -7.07
C ILE A 187 11.64 -19.19 -8.23
N GLN A 188 12.84 -19.32 -8.80
CA GLN A 188 13.15 -20.38 -9.76
C GLN A 188 13.09 -21.77 -9.12
N GLU A 189 13.63 -21.91 -7.90
CA GLU A 189 13.62 -23.15 -7.12
C GLU A 189 12.20 -23.51 -6.63
N GLU A 190 11.47 -22.55 -6.08
CA GLU A 190 10.06 -22.73 -5.64
C GLU A 190 9.10 -23.01 -6.82
N GLY A 191 9.46 -22.55 -8.02
CA GLY A 191 8.62 -22.58 -9.22
C GLY A 191 7.63 -21.41 -9.26
N PHE A 192 7.89 -20.43 -10.13
CA PHE A 192 7.06 -19.23 -10.27
C PHE A 192 5.59 -19.55 -10.55
N TYR A 193 5.30 -20.55 -11.40
CA TYR A 193 3.91 -20.93 -11.70
C TYR A 193 3.19 -21.50 -10.48
N GLN A 194 3.85 -22.39 -9.73
CA GLN A 194 3.32 -23.04 -8.54
C GLN A 194 3.09 -22.00 -7.43
N ALA A 195 4.09 -21.15 -7.16
CA ALA A 195 4.01 -20.10 -6.15
C ALA A 195 2.91 -19.08 -6.50
N GLY A 196 2.84 -18.63 -7.75
CA GLY A 196 1.79 -17.73 -8.23
C GLY A 196 0.38 -18.36 -8.18
N GLY A 197 0.29 -19.66 -8.49
CA GLY A 197 -0.93 -20.45 -8.36
C GLY A 197 -1.42 -20.56 -6.92
N ALA A 198 -0.52 -20.83 -5.99
CA ALA A 198 -0.83 -20.91 -4.56
C ALA A 198 -1.41 -19.59 -4.02
N ILE A 199 -0.77 -18.45 -4.34
CA ILE A 199 -1.25 -17.11 -3.94
C ILE A 199 -2.64 -16.84 -4.55
N CYS A 200 -2.85 -17.17 -5.82
CA CYS A 200 -4.15 -17.00 -6.48
C CYS A 200 -5.24 -17.83 -5.78
N ASN A 201 -4.94 -19.08 -5.42
CA ASN A 201 -5.87 -19.96 -4.71
C ASN A 201 -6.16 -19.45 -3.29
N GLU A 202 -5.17 -18.91 -2.59
CA GLU A 202 -5.35 -18.30 -1.27
C GLU A 202 -6.31 -17.10 -1.33
N LEU A 203 -6.13 -16.22 -2.33
CA LEU A 203 -7.04 -15.11 -2.60
C LEU A 203 -8.46 -15.60 -2.91
N LEU A 204 -8.62 -16.64 -3.73
CA LEU A 204 -9.94 -17.20 -4.05
C LEU A 204 -10.64 -17.76 -2.81
N ASN A 205 -9.89 -18.43 -1.93
CA ASN A 205 -10.44 -18.90 -0.66
C ASN A 205 -10.87 -17.72 0.23
N LEU A 206 -10.09 -16.64 0.28
CA LEU A 206 -10.47 -15.43 1.00
C LEU A 206 -11.75 -14.80 0.44
N LEU A 207 -11.89 -14.72 -0.89
CA LEU A 207 -13.11 -14.24 -1.56
C LEU A 207 -14.33 -15.11 -1.25
N ARG A 208 -14.15 -16.43 -1.14
CA ARG A 208 -15.21 -17.35 -0.72
C ARG A 208 -15.65 -17.08 0.72
N ILE A 209 -14.70 -16.94 1.65
CA ILE A 209 -15.01 -16.60 3.05
C ILE A 209 -15.74 -15.26 3.13
N ARG A 210 -15.29 -14.26 2.36
CA ARG A 210 -15.96 -12.97 2.27
C ARG A 210 -17.41 -13.10 1.78
N LYS A 211 -17.66 -13.93 0.77
CA LYS A 211 -19.00 -14.21 0.25
C LYS A 211 -19.88 -14.88 1.31
N GLU A 212 -19.36 -15.82 2.08
CA GLU A 212 -20.10 -16.44 3.18
C GLU A 212 -20.49 -15.43 4.27
N VAL A 213 -19.62 -14.46 4.59
CA VAL A 213 -19.96 -13.37 5.51
C VAL A 213 -21.10 -12.54 4.94
N MET A 214 -21.02 -12.17 3.65
CA MET A 214 -22.09 -11.44 2.96
C MET A 214 -23.42 -12.21 3.01
N ASP A 215 -23.41 -13.51 2.71
CA ASP A 215 -24.61 -14.36 2.79
C ASP A 215 -25.18 -14.42 4.21
N THR A 216 -24.32 -14.37 5.23
CA THR A 216 -24.74 -14.36 6.63
C THR A 216 -25.41 -13.03 6.99
N ILE A 217 -24.88 -11.91 6.50
CA ILE A 217 -25.48 -10.57 6.63
C ILE A 217 -26.84 -10.55 5.93
N ASP A 218 -26.91 -10.99 4.67
CA ASP A 218 -28.16 -10.99 3.88
C ASP A 218 -29.25 -11.87 4.51
N LYS A 219 -28.87 -13.03 5.06
CA LYS A 219 -29.79 -13.90 5.81
C LYS A 219 -30.29 -13.26 7.10
N THR A 220 -29.42 -12.53 7.81
CA THR A 220 -29.78 -11.84 9.06
C THR A 220 -30.66 -10.62 8.80
N PHE A 221 -30.47 -9.96 7.65
CA PHE A 221 -31.17 -8.73 7.26
C PHE A 221 -31.76 -8.84 5.84
N PRO A 222 -32.79 -9.69 5.63
CA PRO A 222 -33.33 -9.96 4.29
C PRO A 222 -34.00 -8.74 3.66
N ALA A 223 -33.69 -8.51 2.38
CA ALA A 223 -34.29 -7.44 1.57
C ALA A 223 -35.83 -7.57 1.53
N GLY A 224 -36.55 -6.45 1.70
CA GLY A 224 -38.01 -6.39 1.61
C GLY A 224 -38.80 -6.77 2.86
N LYS A 225 -38.17 -7.38 3.88
CA LYS A 225 -38.82 -7.64 5.19
C LYS A 225 -38.44 -6.64 6.30
N GLY A 226 -37.37 -5.87 6.11
CA GLY A 226 -36.99 -4.78 7.01
C GLY A 226 -37.85 -3.54 6.80
N LYS A 227 -39.06 -3.51 7.39
CA LYS A 227 -39.90 -2.29 7.40
C LYS A 227 -39.40 -1.23 8.39
N ASN A 228 -38.51 -1.56 9.32
CA ASN A 228 -37.98 -0.62 10.30
C ASN A 228 -36.58 -0.10 9.94
N SER A 229 -36.33 1.18 10.23
CA SER A 229 -35.07 1.88 9.95
C SER A 229 -33.86 1.18 10.58
N PHE A 230 -34.04 0.58 11.77
CA PHE A 230 -33.00 -0.10 12.52
C PHE A 230 -32.35 -1.28 11.77
N GLN A 231 -33.15 -2.17 11.16
CA GLN A 231 -32.59 -3.32 10.43
C GLN A 231 -31.79 -2.88 9.19
N LYS A 232 -32.28 -1.84 8.49
CA LYS A 232 -31.57 -1.27 7.34
C LYS A 232 -30.25 -0.63 7.76
N GLU A 233 -30.24 0.10 8.87
CA GLU A 233 -29.02 0.70 9.42
C GLU A 233 -27.98 -0.37 9.82
N LYS A 234 -28.41 -1.43 10.49
CA LYS A 234 -27.52 -2.52 10.90
C LYS A 234 -26.99 -3.34 9.71
N ASN A 235 -27.82 -3.60 8.69
CA ASN A 235 -27.35 -4.20 7.44
C ASN A 235 -26.23 -3.35 6.81
N LEU A 236 -26.43 -2.03 6.71
CA LEU A 236 -25.44 -1.12 6.15
C LEU A 236 -24.16 -1.08 7.01
N PHE A 237 -24.30 -1.08 8.33
CA PHE A 237 -23.17 -1.12 9.26
C PHE A 237 -22.32 -2.39 9.07
N PHE A 238 -22.92 -3.58 9.05
CA PHE A 238 -22.18 -4.82 8.86
C PHE A 238 -21.59 -4.95 7.46
N THR A 239 -22.28 -4.45 6.43
CA THR A 239 -21.76 -4.39 5.06
C THR A 239 -20.52 -3.50 4.97
N ARG A 240 -20.54 -2.33 5.62
CA ARG A 240 -19.36 -1.45 5.71
C ARG A 240 -18.19 -2.11 6.43
N LEU A 241 -18.43 -2.79 7.56
CA LEU A 241 -17.38 -3.53 8.25
C LEU A 241 -16.75 -4.62 7.37
N LEU A 242 -17.57 -5.29 6.55
CA LEU A 242 -17.10 -6.28 5.60
C LEU A 242 -16.20 -5.66 4.51
N ASP A 243 -16.59 -4.49 4.00
CA ASP A 243 -15.81 -3.72 3.03
C ASP A 243 -14.49 -3.19 3.63
N ASP A 244 -14.52 -2.68 4.87
CA ASP A 244 -13.33 -2.22 5.60
C ASP A 244 -12.31 -3.34 5.82
N ILE A 245 -12.78 -4.56 6.10
CA ILE A 245 -11.89 -5.72 6.27
C ILE A 245 -11.25 -6.09 4.93
N PHE A 246 -12.05 -6.22 3.87
CA PHE A 246 -11.56 -6.66 2.58
C PHE A 246 -12.34 -6.01 1.45
N SER A 247 -11.71 -5.03 0.80
CA SER A 247 -12.21 -4.31 -0.37
C SER A 247 -11.36 -4.61 -1.61
N PRO A 248 -11.84 -4.31 -2.84
CA PRO A 248 -11.00 -4.43 -4.03
C PRO A 248 -9.72 -3.58 -3.97
N SER A 249 -9.76 -2.43 -3.29
CA SER A 249 -8.59 -1.55 -3.14
C SER A 249 -7.49 -2.14 -2.26
N PHE A 250 -7.82 -3.04 -1.33
CA PHE A 250 -6.83 -3.79 -0.54
C PHE A 250 -5.77 -4.43 -1.44
N LEU A 251 -6.18 -5.00 -2.58
CA LEU A 251 -5.27 -5.70 -3.48
C LEU A 251 -4.27 -4.78 -4.19
N LEU A 252 -4.46 -3.46 -4.19
CA LEU A 252 -3.59 -2.51 -4.89
C LEU A 252 -2.23 -2.36 -4.21
N THR A 253 -2.19 -2.47 -2.88
CA THR A 253 -0.98 -2.28 -2.07
C THR A 253 -0.60 -3.51 -1.26
N ALA A 254 -1.54 -4.42 -1.00
CA ALA A 254 -1.31 -5.56 -0.13
C ALA A 254 -0.31 -6.58 -0.68
N THR A 255 0.23 -7.36 0.25
CA THR A 255 1.07 -8.56 0.00
C THR A 255 0.44 -9.81 0.61
N ASN A 256 0.98 -11.00 0.33
CA ASN A 256 0.45 -12.26 0.87
C ASN A 256 0.43 -12.31 2.41
N LYS A 257 1.32 -11.54 3.07
CA LYS A 257 1.44 -11.50 4.54
C LYS A 257 0.12 -11.09 5.22
N GLU A 258 -0.70 -10.29 4.54
CA GLU A 258 -1.93 -9.73 5.12
C GLU A 258 -3.16 -10.60 4.87
N ILE A 259 -3.10 -11.61 3.98
CA ILE A 259 -4.25 -12.48 3.66
C ILE A 259 -4.73 -13.22 4.91
N GLN A 260 -3.82 -13.78 5.69
CA GLN A 260 -4.18 -14.57 6.89
C GLN A 260 -4.87 -13.71 7.96
N ASP A 261 -4.45 -12.45 8.09
CA ASP A 261 -5.11 -11.49 8.97
C ASP A 261 -6.53 -11.19 8.47
N ARG A 262 -6.71 -10.95 7.17
CA ARG A 262 -8.05 -10.75 6.58
C ARG A 262 -8.95 -11.95 6.75
N LYS A 263 -8.42 -13.17 6.62
CA LYS A 263 -9.17 -14.40 6.88
C LYS A 263 -9.72 -14.43 8.31
N ARG A 264 -8.88 -14.15 9.32
CA ARG A 264 -9.31 -14.11 10.73
C ARG A 264 -10.33 -13.00 10.98
N TYR A 265 -10.12 -11.80 10.42
CA TYR A 265 -11.07 -10.69 10.56
C TYR A 265 -12.44 -11.01 9.96
N LEU A 266 -12.50 -11.63 8.77
CA LEU A 266 -13.75 -12.06 8.15
C LEU A 266 -14.46 -13.14 8.97
N GLN A 267 -13.72 -14.12 9.49
CA GLN A 267 -14.27 -15.15 10.38
C GLN A 267 -14.86 -14.52 11.65
N SER A 268 -14.16 -13.57 12.26
CA SER A 268 -14.67 -12.83 13.41
C SER A 268 -15.93 -12.04 13.09
N LEU A 269 -16.00 -11.42 11.90
CA LEU A 269 -17.19 -10.69 11.47
C LEU A 269 -18.38 -11.63 11.28
N LYS A 270 -18.19 -12.83 10.70
CA LYS A 270 -19.23 -13.84 10.57
C LYS A 270 -19.84 -14.20 11.92
N ILE A 271 -18.99 -14.56 12.90
CA ILE A 271 -19.39 -14.89 14.27
C ILE A 271 -20.13 -13.73 14.93
N ARG A 272 -19.66 -12.49 14.71
CA ARG A 272 -20.31 -11.29 15.23
C ARG A 272 -21.74 -11.15 14.68
N VAL A 273 -21.94 -11.30 13.37
CA VAL A 273 -23.27 -11.22 12.74
C VAL A 273 -24.19 -12.31 13.28
N GLU A 274 -23.70 -13.55 13.40
CA GLU A 274 -24.47 -14.67 13.97
C GLU A 274 -24.88 -14.39 15.42
N ARG A 275 -23.97 -13.89 16.26
CA ARG A 275 -24.26 -13.52 17.66
C ARG A 275 -25.18 -12.32 17.78
N PHE A 276 -25.05 -11.34 16.88
CA PHE A 276 -25.93 -10.19 16.80
C PHE A 276 -27.38 -10.64 16.58
N SER A 277 -27.62 -11.63 15.71
CA SER A 277 -28.97 -12.16 15.46
C SER A 277 -29.66 -12.72 16.70
N ILE A 278 -28.88 -13.15 17.71
CA ILE A 278 -29.37 -13.73 18.97
C ILE A 278 -29.54 -12.64 20.04
N ASN A 279 -28.57 -11.73 20.19
CA ASN A 279 -28.60 -10.69 21.21
C ASN A 279 -27.96 -9.37 20.73
N PRO A 280 -28.74 -8.50 20.07
CA PRO A 280 -28.26 -7.21 19.58
C PRO A 280 -27.72 -6.29 20.69
N ALA A 281 -28.36 -6.27 21.88
CA ALA A 281 -27.96 -5.40 22.98
C ALA A 281 -26.56 -5.73 23.51
N LYS A 282 -26.18 -7.02 23.51
CA LYS A 282 -24.83 -7.45 23.89
C LYS A 282 -23.78 -7.05 22.85
N ASP A 283 -24.13 -7.05 21.56
CA ASP A 283 -23.25 -6.52 20.51
C ASP A 283 -23.04 -5.01 20.68
N ASP A 284 -24.11 -4.25 20.91
CA ASP A 284 -24.02 -2.79 21.12
C ASP A 284 -23.15 -2.44 22.33
N ALA A 285 -23.25 -3.19 23.44
CA ALA A 285 -22.39 -3.02 24.61
C ALA A 285 -20.91 -3.27 24.31
N LYS A 286 -20.59 -4.21 23.41
CA LYS A 286 -19.24 -4.49 22.94
C LYS A 286 -18.75 -3.41 21.96
N GLU A 287 -19.60 -2.97 21.04
CA GLU A 287 -19.28 -1.94 20.06
C GLU A 287 -18.89 -0.62 20.73
N LYS A 288 -19.50 -0.27 21.86
CA LYS A 288 -19.12 0.91 22.67
C LYS A 288 -17.65 0.91 23.11
N GLN A 289 -17.01 -0.25 23.26
CA GLN A 289 -15.59 -0.35 23.60
C GLN A 289 -14.68 -0.09 22.38
N ILE A 290 -15.18 -0.36 21.17
CA ILE A 290 -14.43 -0.23 19.92
C ILE A 290 -14.60 1.17 19.33
N HIS A 291 -15.79 1.76 19.44
CA HIS A 291 -16.19 2.97 18.75
C HIS A 291 -15.22 4.17 18.96
N PRO A 292 -14.71 4.47 20.16
CA PRO A 292 -13.75 5.56 20.35
C PRO A 292 -12.49 5.38 19.50
N HIS A 293 -12.02 4.14 19.32
CA HIS A 293 -10.84 3.85 18.53
C HIS A 293 -11.09 3.98 17.02
N ILE A 294 -12.33 3.79 16.57
CA ILE A 294 -12.73 4.01 15.18
C ILE A 294 -12.73 5.51 14.85
N ILE A 295 -13.29 6.32 15.74
CA ILE A 295 -13.28 7.79 15.60
C ILE A 295 -11.83 8.30 15.52
N ASN A 296 -10.96 7.80 16.41
CA ASN A 296 -9.54 8.11 16.41
C ASN A 296 -8.86 7.81 15.06
N MET A 297 -9.10 6.63 14.47
CA MET A 297 -8.54 6.28 13.15
C MET A 297 -9.05 7.22 12.05
N GLN A 298 -10.36 7.50 12.02
CA GLN A 298 -10.96 8.41 11.04
C GLN A 298 -10.38 9.83 11.11
N GLN A 299 -10.11 10.33 12.32
CA GLN A 299 -9.46 11.63 12.52
C GLN A 299 -8.04 11.66 11.96
N LEU A 300 -7.28 10.57 12.07
CA LEU A 300 -5.92 10.51 11.53
C LEU A 300 -5.90 10.29 10.02
N GLU A 301 -6.82 9.51 9.46
CA GLU A 301 -6.94 9.31 8.01
C GLU A 301 -7.18 10.64 7.28
N THR A 302 -7.99 11.54 7.86
CA THR A 302 -8.20 12.89 7.28
C THR A 302 -6.95 13.77 7.32
N ARG A 303 -5.99 13.48 8.21
CA ARG A 303 -4.72 14.20 8.40
C ARG A 303 -3.50 13.38 7.95
N GLU A 304 -3.69 12.26 7.26
CA GLU A 304 -2.62 11.29 6.96
C GLU A 304 -1.44 11.93 6.20
N LYS A 305 -1.73 12.90 5.33
CA LYS A 305 -0.73 13.65 4.56
C LYS A 305 0.15 14.56 5.43
N GLU A 306 -0.32 14.93 6.60
CA GLU A 306 0.39 15.77 7.59
C GLU A 306 1.29 14.93 8.50
N LEU A 307 1.06 13.61 8.57
CA LEU A 307 1.82 12.72 9.45
C LEU A 307 3.25 12.55 8.95
N SER A 308 4.20 12.63 9.89
CA SER A 308 5.59 12.26 9.67
C SER A 308 5.68 10.76 9.30
N GLY A 309 6.83 10.34 8.74
CA GLY A 309 7.04 8.92 8.44
C GLY A 309 6.94 8.01 9.67
N GLU A 310 7.30 8.52 10.85
CA GLU A 310 7.10 7.83 12.13
C GLU A 310 5.63 7.80 12.55
N GLY A 311 4.92 8.92 12.42
CA GLY A 311 3.47 8.99 12.70
C GLY A 311 2.66 8.02 11.84
N LYS A 312 3.04 7.84 10.56
CA LYS A 312 2.42 6.85 9.67
C LYS A 312 2.62 5.41 10.15
N LYS A 313 3.83 5.05 10.59
CA LYS A 313 4.11 3.72 11.14
C LYS A 313 3.31 3.44 12.41
N LEU A 314 3.21 4.43 13.30
CA LEU A 314 2.39 4.31 14.51
C LEU A 314 0.90 4.19 14.18
N LEU A 315 0.41 4.88 13.15
CA LEU A 315 -0.97 4.74 12.66
C LEU A 315 -1.23 3.32 12.12
N GLU A 316 -0.33 2.77 11.29
CA GLU A 316 -0.43 1.40 10.78
C GLU A 316 -0.46 0.38 11.94
N GLU A 317 0.39 0.56 12.95
CA GLU A 317 0.39 -0.26 14.17
C GLU A 317 -0.94 -0.14 14.92
N TYR A 318 -1.44 1.08 15.11
CA TYR A 318 -2.71 1.33 15.78
C TYR A 318 -3.88 0.69 15.06
N GLN A 319 -3.96 0.82 13.74
CA GLN A 319 -4.98 0.15 12.90
C GLN A 319 -4.94 -1.37 13.08
N ARG A 320 -3.74 -1.96 13.09
CA ARG A 320 -3.55 -3.40 13.34
C ARG A 320 -4.03 -3.80 14.73
N MET A 321 -3.68 -3.04 15.76
CA MET A 321 -4.10 -3.31 17.13
C MET A 321 -5.61 -3.21 17.31
N VAL A 322 -6.28 -2.23 16.66
CA VAL A 322 -7.74 -2.10 16.70
C VAL A 322 -8.41 -3.33 16.07
N ALA A 323 -7.87 -3.85 14.97
CA ALA A 323 -8.39 -5.05 14.33
C ALA A 323 -8.26 -6.30 15.23
N GLU A 324 -7.14 -6.47 15.93
CA GLU A 324 -6.95 -7.57 16.90
C GLU A 324 -7.81 -7.40 18.17
N PHE A 325 -8.03 -6.17 18.62
CA PHE A 325 -8.94 -5.88 19.72
C PHE A 325 -10.39 -6.21 19.35
N ARG A 326 -10.82 -5.93 18.11
CA ARG A 326 -12.12 -6.34 17.59
C ARG A 326 -12.30 -7.86 17.65
N ILE A 327 -11.30 -8.65 17.24
CA ILE A 327 -11.34 -10.11 17.39
C ILE A 327 -11.54 -10.48 18.87
N SER A 328 -10.71 -9.93 19.75
CA SER A 328 -10.73 -10.25 21.19
C SER A 328 -12.11 -9.97 21.83
N VAL A 329 -12.74 -8.87 21.44
CA VAL A 329 -14.04 -8.44 22.00
C VAL A 329 -15.20 -9.28 21.43
N PHE A 330 -15.23 -9.51 20.12
CA PHE A 330 -16.40 -10.14 19.47
C PHE A 330 -16.30 -11.66 19.40
N SER A 331 -15.09 -12.20 19.26
CA SER A 331 -14.82 -13.60 18.91
C SER A 331 -13.55 -14.14 19.60
N PRO A 332 -13.51 -14.19 20.94
CA PRO A 332 -12.32 -14.63 21.70
C PRO A 332 -11.86 -16.06 21.38
N GLU A 333 -12.72 -16.87 20.77
CA GLU A 333 -12.36 -18.20 20.24
C GLU A 333 -11.38 -18.15 19.05
N ILE A 334 -11.27 -17.02 18.35
CA ILE A 334 -10.31 -16.83 17.26
C ILE A 334 -8.99 -16.34 17.86
N LYS A 335 -7.92 -17.08 17.59
CA LYS A 335 -6.57 -16.70 18.02
C LYS A 335 -6.16 -15.36 17.41
N THR A 336 -5.82 -14.40 18.26
CA THR A 336 -5.24 -13.12 17.85
C THR A 336 -3.77 -13.26 17.50
N ALA A 337 -3.28 -12.43 16.58
CA ALA A 337 -1.84 -12.36 16.26
C ALA A 337 -1.07 -11.63 17.37
N MET A 338 -1.75 -10.78 18.13
CA MET A 338 -1.22 -10.11 19.32
C MET A 338 -2.31 -9.88 20.36
N VAL A 339 -1.91 -9.91 21.62
CA VAL A 339 -2.80 -9.59 22.74
C VAL A 339 -2.98 -8.07 22.81
N VAL A 340 -4.19 -7.60 22.59
CA VAL A 340 -4.53 -6.17 22.67
C VAL A 340 -5.59 -5.94 23.73
N SER A 341 -5.37 -4.90 24.53
CA SER A 341 -6.37 -4.38 25.47
C SER A 341 -6.66 -2.93 25.16
N GLU A 342 -7.81 -2.46 25.60
CA GLU A 342 -8.21 -1.05 25.47
C GLU A 342 -7.16 -0.10 26.08
N LYS A 343 -6.52 -0.49 27.20
CA LYS A 343 -5.46 0.28 27.84
C LYS A 343 -4.25 0.47 26.92
N ARG A 344 -3.86 -0.57 26.17
CA ARG A 344 -2.76 -0.50 25.20
C ARG A 344 -3.10 0.42 24.04
N LEU A 345 -4.32 0.33 23.49
CA LEU A 345 -4.78 1.24 22.45
C LEU A 345 -4.77 2.70 22.91
N ARG A 346 -5.28 2.99 24.11
CA ARG A 346 -5.25 4.35 24.68
C ARG A 346 -3.84 4.89 24.94
N HIS A 347 -2.84 4.02 25.11
CA HIS A 347 -1.46 4.43 25.25
C HIS A 347 -0.89 4.86 23.89
N LEU A 348 -0.97 3.97 22.90
CA LEU A 348 -0.47 4.22 21.55
C LEU A 348 -1.15 5.45 20.91
N TRP A 349 -2.46 5.63 21.12
CA TRP A 349 -3.16 6.83 20.66
C TRP A 349 -2.58 8.13 21.22
N ARG A 350 -2.18 8.14 22.50
CA ARG A 350 -1.57 9.32 23.14
C ARG A 350 -0.20 9.62 22.54
N GLU A 351 0.58 8.60 22.22
CA GLU A 351 1.86 8.78 21.53
C GLU A 351 1.65 9.39 20.15
N ILE A 352 0.74 8.84 19.34
CA ILE A 352 0.44 9.38 18.01
C ILE A 352 -0.01 10.85 18.08
N SER A 353 -0.87 11.19 19.05
CA SER A 353 -1.38 12.55 19.25
C SER A 353 -0.32 13.54 19.74
N GLN A 354 0.83 13.07 20.22
CA GLN A 354 1.95 13.92 20.64
C GLN A 354 2.99 14.09 19.52
N THR A 355 3.05 13.15 18.58
CA THR A 355 3.96 13.18 17.43
C THR A 355 3.38 13.98 16.23
N CYS A 356 2.08 14.24 16.23
CA CYS A 356 1.31 14.89 15.15
C CYS A 356 0.58 16.15 15.64
#